data_AF-A0A0S4TSC6-F1
#
_entry.id   AF-A0A0S4TSC6-F1
#
_cell.length_a   1.000
_cell.length_b   1.000
_cell.length_c   1.000
_cell.angle_alpha   90.00
_cell.angle_beta   90.00
_cell.angle_gamma   90.00
#
_symmetry.space_group_name_H-M   'P 1'
#
loop_
_entity.id
_entity.type
_entity.pdbx_description
1 polymer ?
#
loop_
_entity_poly.entity_id
_entity_poly.type
_entity_poly.pdbx_seq_one_letter_code
_entity_poly.pdbx_strand_id
1 'polypeptide(L)' 'MTAVAMRLESVLTCPLCGFAWQETMPTDTCVFFAECPGCHARLRPRPGDCCVFCSYGSVPCPPVQLRRNGPHEAGGPAG' A
#
# COMPACT_ATOMS: atom_id res chain seq x y z
N MET A 1 14.67 19.72 3.98
CA MET A 1 13.25 19.37 3.84
C MET A 1 13.19 18.02 3.13
N THR A 2 13.07 16.91 3.87
CA THR A 2 12.86 15.59 3.27
C THR A 2 11.44 15.54 2.73
N ALA A 3 11.29 15.51 1.41
CA ALA A 3 10.00 15.23 0.79
C ALA A 3 9.51 13.87 1.29
N VAL A 4 8.31 13.82 1.88
CA VAL A 4 7.60 12.56 2.10
C VAL A 4 7.11 12.09 0.73
N ALA A 5 7.99 11.49 -0.04
CA ALA A 5 7.66 10.92 -1.34
C ALA A 5 6.74 9.72 -1.13
N MET A 6 5.65 9.61 -1.90
CA MET A 6 4.86 8.38 -1.95
C MET A 6 5.77 7.22 -2.31
N ARG A 7 5.79 6.20 -1.45
CA ARG A 7 6.53 4.97 -1.73
C ARG A 7 5.60 4.02 -2.44
N LEU A 8 5.82 3.83 -3.73
CA LEU A 8 5.07 2.88 -4.54
C LEU A 8 5.62 1.46 -4.38
N GLU A 9 6.85 1.31 -3.94
CA GLU A 9 7.43 -0.01 -3.68
C GLU A 9 7.00 -0.53 -2.30
N SER A 10 6.40 -1.71 -2.28
CA SER A 10 6.05 -2.42 -1.06
C SER A 10 6.46 -3.88 -1.16
N VAL A 11 7.06 -4.41 -0.10
CA VAL A 11 7.37 -5.83 0.01
C VAL A 11 6.13 -6.53 0.53
N LEU A 12 5.49 -7.35 -0.31
CA LEU A 12 4.40 -8.23 0.10
C LEU A 12 4.99 -9.51 0.69
N THR A 13 4.46 -9.95 1.83
CA THR A 13 4.83 -11.23 2.45
C THR A 13 3.66 -12.20 2.39
N CYS A 14 3.86 -13.36 1.78
CA CYS A 14 2.82 -14.38 1.67
C CYS A 14 2.54 -15.00 3.05
N PRO A 15 1.31 -14.92 3.58
CA PRO A 15 0.98 -15.55 4.85
C PRO A 15 0.92 -17.09 4.78
N LEU A 16 0.92 -17.67 3.58
CA LEU A 16 0.79 -19.11 3.37
C LEU A 16 2.15 -19.83 3.32
N CYS A 17 3.14 -19.25 2.63
CA CYS A 17 4.47 -19.85 2.48
C CYS A 17 5.61 -19.01 3.07
N GLY A 18 5.34 -17.78 3.54
CA GLY A 18 6.36 -16.86 4.05
C GLY A 18 7.20 -16.17 2.97
N PHE A 19 6.99 -16.44 1.68
CA PHE A 19 7.74 -15.79 0.60
C PHE A 19 7.47 -14.29 0.59
N ALA A 20 8.54 -13.49 0.56
CA ALA A 20 8.47 -12.05 0.47
C ALA A 20 8.97 -11.59 -0.90
N TRP A 21 8.23 -10.68 -1.54
CA TRP A 21 8.61 -10.13 -2.83
C TRP A 21 8.22 -8.66 -2.93
N GLN A 22 9.00 -7.94 -3.72
CA GLN A 22 8.77 -6.52 -3.94
C GLN A 22 7.76 -6.35 -5.07
N GLU A 23 6.71 -5.59 -4.79
CA GLU A 23 5.69 -5.19 -5.75
C GLU A 23 5.59 -3.68 -5.82
N THR A 24 5.37 -3.19 -7.04
CA THR A 24 5.10 -1.78 -7.28
C THR A 24 3.60 -1.55 -7.21
N MET A 25 3.17 -0.80 -6.20
CA MET A 25 1.80 -0.37 -6.01
C MET A 25 1.39 0.56 -7.15
N PRO A 26 0.34 0.21 -7.91
CA PRO A 26 -0.25 1.14 -8.86
C PRO A 26 -0.82 2.35 -8.11
N THR A 27 -0.65 3.54 -8.70
CA THR A 27 -1.10 4.82 -8.10
C THR A 27 -2.58 5.10 -8.33
N ASP A 28 -3.17 4.44 -9.32
CA ASP A 28 -4.52 4.67 -9.81
C ASP A 28 -5.56 3.72 -9.22
N THR A 29 -5.13 2.58 -8.65
CA THR A 29 -6.04 1.50 -8.24
C THR A 29 -5.58 0.75 -7.00
N CYS A 30 -6.55 0.31 -6.19
CA CYS A 30 -6.29 -0.60 -5.08
C CYS A 30 -6.21 -2.06 -5.57
N VAL A 31 -5.06 -2.70 -5.36
CA VAL A 31 -4.88 -4.12 -5.70
C VAL A 31 -5.55 -5.00 -4.64
N PHE A 32 -6.74 -5.50 -4.95
CA PHE A 32 -7.48 -6.37 -4.02
C PHE A 32 -6.96 -7.82 -4.04
N PHE A 33 -6.30 -8.24 -5.11
CA PHE A 33 -5.76 -9.60 -5.22
C PHE A 33 -4.32 -9.54 -5.72
N ALA A 34 -3.44 -10.30 -5.11
CA ALA A 34 -2.09 -10.54 -5.60
C ALA A 34 -1.82 -12.03 -5.66
N GLU A 35 -1.09 -12.48 -6.66
CA GLU A 35 -0.57 -13.84 -6.72
C GLU A 35 0.81 -13.88 -6.06
N CYS A 36 1.01 -14.85 -5.16
CA CYS A 36 2.33 -15.08 -4.59
C CYS A 36 3.22 -15.79 -5.63
N PRO A 37 4.35 -15.23 -6.07
CA PRO A 37 5.22 -15.89 -7.05
C PRO A 37 5.95 -17.13 -6.49
N GLY A 38 5.98 -17.32 -5.17
CA GLY A 38 6.62 -18.49 -4.54
C GLY A 38 5.72 -19.73 -4.43
N CYS A 39 4.40 -19.56 -4.28
CA CYS A 39 3.45 -20.68 -4.14
C CYS A 39 2.22 -20.58 -5.06
N HIS A 40 2.14 -19.55 -5.89
CA HIS A 40 1.02 -19.22 -6.78
C HIS A 40 -0.34 -19.08 -6.09
N ALA A 41 -0.34 -18.90 -4.76
CA ALA A 41 -1.56 -18.68 -4.03
C ALA A 41 -2.10 -17.26 -4.27
N ARG A 42 -3.42 -17.17 -4.49
CA ARG A 42 -4.12 -15.90 -4.64
C ARG A 42 -4.43 -15.28 -3.29
N LEU A 43 -3.68 -14.25 -2.92
CA LEU A 43 -3.86 -13.51 -1.68
C LEU A 43 -5.05 -12.55 -1.78
N ARG A 44 -5.76 -12.40 -0.65
CA ARG A 44 -6.86 -11.46 -0.45
C ARG A 44 -6.58 -10.64 0.81
N PRO A 45 -6.97 -9.35 0.85
CA PRO A 45 -6.84 -8.54 2.04
C PRO A 45 -7.54 -9.20 3.23
N ARG A 46 -7.00 -8.95 4.43
CA ARG A 46 -7.64 -9.34 5.67
C ARG A 46 -8.90 -8.50 5.89
N PRO A 47 -9.90 -9.05 6.60
CA PRO A 47 -11.07 -8.27 7.00
C PRO A 47 -10.66 -6.98 7.71
N GLY A 48 -11.15 -5.83 7.23
CA GLY A 48 -10.81 -4.50 7.76
C GLY A 48 -9.72 -3.76 6.99
N ASP A 49 -8.97 -4.42 6.11
CA ASP A 49 -7.98 -3.79 5.24
C ASP A 49 -8.55 -3.54 3.83
N CYS A 50 -8.10 -2.46 3.18
CA CYS A 50 -8.61 -2.08 1.87
C CYS A 50 -7.99 -2.82 0.67
N CYS A 51 -6.80 -3.41 0.82
CA CYS A 51 -6.06 -4.08 -0.26
C CYS A 51 -4.93 -4.98 0.27
N VAL A 52 -4.33 -5.80 -0.60
CA VAL A 52 -3.26 -6.75 -0.20
C VAL A 52 -2.03 -6.06 0.39
N PHE A 53 -1.73 -4.83 -0.03
CA PHE A 53 -0.63 -4.03 0.50
C PHE A 53 -0.87 -3.57 1.94
N CYS A 54 -2.09 -3.17 2.29
CA CYS A 54 -2.41 -2.82 3.67
C CYS A 54 -2.38 -4.03 4.60
N SER A 55 -2.69 -5.22 4.09
CA SER A 55 -2.64 -6.46 4.89
C SER A 55 -1.25 -7.06 5.02
N TYR A 56 -0.52 -7.17 3.91
CA TYR A 56 0.70 -7.98 3.85
C TYR A 56 1.91 -7.19 3.35
N GLY A 57 1.73 -5.92 3.01
CA GLY A 57 2.79 -5.04 2.55
C GLY A 57 3.59 -4.42 3.69
N SER A 58 4.87 -4.18 3.44
CA SER A 58 5.71 -3.36 4.31
C SER A 58 5.31 -1.88 4.30
N VAL A 59 4.63 -1.43 3.25
CA VAL A 59 4.16 -0.06 3.07
C VAL A 59 2.67 -0.08 2.69
N PRO A 60 1.81 0.75 3.33
CA PRO A 60 0.38 0.78 3.01
C PRO A 60 0.13 1.40 1.64
N CYS A 61 -1.06 1.16 1.08
CA CYS A 61 -1.40 1.61 -0.28
C CYS A 61 -1.43 3.13 -0.44
N PRO A 62 -1.27 3.64 -1.69
CA PRO A 62 -1.16 5.08 -1.96
C PRO A 62 -2.29 5.93 -1.37
N PRO A 63 -3.58 5.53 -1.43
CA PRO A 63 -4.65 6.29 -0.77
C PRO A 63 -4.49 6.41 0.75
N VAL A 64 -3.92 5.41 1.43
CA VAL A 64 -3.66 5.47 2.87
C VAL A 64 -2.43 6.34 3.17
N GLN A 65 -1.39 6.27 2.34
CA GLN A 65 -0.22 7.15 2.44
C GLN A 65 -0.61 8.63 2.27
N LEU A 66 -1.44 8.93 1.27
CA LEU A 66 -1.99 10.26 1.01
C LEU A 66 -2.77 10.81 2.20
N ARG A 67 -3.66 10.01 2.80
CA ARG A 67 -4.41 10.46 3.99
C ARG A 67 -3.51 10.70 5.19
N ARG A 68 -2.47 9.88 5.39
CA ARG A 68 -1.48 10.06 6.48
C ARG A 68 -0.59 11.29 6.23
N ASN A 69 -0.37 11.61 4.96
CA ASN A 69 0.32 12.82 4.50
C ASN A 69 -0.66 13.97 4.21
N GLY A 70 -1.84 14.00 4.88
CA GLY A 70 -2.79 15.10 4.78
C GLY A 70 -2.13 16.45 5.07
N PRO A 71 -2.64 17.54 4.47
CA PRO A 71 -1.87 18.75 4.26
C PRO A 71 -1.56 19.41 5.60
N HIS A 72 -0.27 19.57 5.90
CA HIS A 72 0.14 20.78 6.61
C HIS A 72 -0.20 21.96 5.69
N GLU A 73 -1.32 22.60 6.01
CA GLU A 73 -1.69 23.98 5.71
C GLU A 73 -0.71 24.77 4.83
N ALA A 74 -1.09 24.99 3.57
CA ALA A 74 -0.84 26.28 2.94
C ALA A 74 -2.20 26.97 2.87
N GLY A 75 -2.36 28.00 3.71
CA GLY A 75 -3.62 28.70 3.93
C GLY A 75 -4.30 29.17 2.65
N GLY A 76 -5.59 28.88 2.56
CA GLY A 76 -6.53 29.68 1.78
C GLY A 76 -7.28 30.60 2.75
N PRO A 77 -7.42 31.91 2.48
CA PRO A 77 -8.15 32.78 3.38
C PRO A 77 -9.63 32.42 3.39
N ALA A 78 -10.17 32.23 4.58
CA ALA A 78 -11.59 32.43 4.83
C ALA A 78 -11.83 33.95 4.89
N GLY A 79 -12.60 34.48 3.92
CA GLY A 79 -12.96 35.90 3.84
C GLY A 79 -13.57 36.25 2.51
#